data_AF-A0A8T8S9H8-F1
#
_entry.id   AF-A0A8T8S9H8-F1
#
_cell.length_a   1.000
_cell.length_b   1.000
_cell.length_c   1.000
_cell.angle_alpha   90.00
_cell.angle_beta   90.00
_cell.angle_gamma   90.00
#
_symmetry.space_group_name_H-M   'P 1'
#
loop_
_entity.id
_entity.type
_entity.pdbx_description
1 polymer ?
#
loop_
_entity_poly.entity_id
_entity_poly.type
_entity_poly.pdbx_seq_one_letter_code
_entity_poly.pdbx_strand_id
1 'polypeptide(L)'
;MRQPIERAGYSWLIKALDLRCVPLDRECVIGSRQALSQSAGGVNLEVFSKGYAREQRPIDQMLFALSYEGVNLGVLERAFQIPAVRDDLAAAIAEKPASGYLRRLWYICENIAGHPLPLPDAAQNIPYEHLLPPEKYFTGPEEMSRRHRVRMNLLGTPQLSALISRQGWTDDSLLNAQIVERMHDQMVDFSVTEIARAAQYLLTTETRSSYEIEHERPAPDRILRFVRVLEQAGQRPLDEEFLFDIHRIALGTGRPDPSIGAYRYLQNWLGRGDLIHLIPPAPETVPEMMQEWFAMR
;
A
#
# COMPACT_ATOMS: atom_id res chain seq x y z
N MET A 1 -2.42 34.23 -22.98
CA MET A 1 -3.41 33.59 -22.09
C MET A 1 -3.04 32.12 -21.94
N ARG A 2 -2.71 31.66 -20.73
CA ARG A 2 -2.55 30.22 -20.48
C ARG A 2 -3.93 29.57 -20.70
N GLN A 3 -4.04 28.60 -21.60
CA GLN A 3 -5.30 27.86 -21.79
C GLN A 3 -5.73 27.27 -20.43
N PRO A 4 -7.03 27.27 -20.09
CA PRO A 4 -7.51 26.62 -18.88
C PRO A 4 -7.11 25.15 -18.93
N ILE A 5 -6.43 24.70 -17.89
CA ILE A 5 -6.02 23.30 -17.74
C ILE A 5 -7.27 22.50 -17.37
N GLU A 6 -7.80 21.73 -18.33
CA GLU A 6 -8.89 20.79 -18.10
C GLU A 6 -8.33 19.55 -17.39
N ARG A 7 -8.70 19.35 -16.13
CA ARG A 7 -8.25 18.20 -15.33
C ARG A 7 -9.01 16.93 -15.73
N ALA A 8 -8.35 15.79 -15.58
CA ALA A 8 -8.94 14.47 -15.77
C ALA A 8 -8.62 13.54 -14.59
N GLY A 9 -9.43 12.48 -14.47
CA GLY A 9 -9.31 11.40 -13.50
C GLY A 9 -9.18 11.86 -12.05
N TYR A 10 -8.16 11.39 -11.31
CA TYR A 10 -8.08 11.66 -9.87
C TYR A 10 -7.92 13.15 -9.57
N SER A 11 -7.17 13.88 -10.39
CA SER A 11 -6.99 15.33 -10.22
C SER A 11 -8.31 16.10 -10.41
N TRP A 12 -9.18 15.63 -11.32
CA TRP A 12 -10.52 16.18 -11.49
C TRP A 12 -11.40 15.83 -10.29
N LEU A 13 -11.40 14.56 -9.86
CA LEU A 13 -12.21 14.08 -8.74
C LEU A 13 -11.93 14.85 -7.46
N ILE A 14 -10.65 15.01 -7.11
CA ILE A 14 -10.22 15.75 -5.91
C ILE A 14 -10.77 17.17 -5.93
N LYS A 15 -10.67 17.85 -7.07
CA LYS A 15 -11.11 19.25 -7.19
C LYS A 15 -12.62 19.40 -7.26
N ALA A 16 -13.30 18.56 -8.05
CA ALA A 16 -14.74 18.66 -8.28
C ALA A 16 -15.57 18.25 -7.05
N LEU A 17 -15.05 17.31 -6.26
CA LEU A 17 -15.71 16.79 -5.06
C LEU A 17 -15.12 17.36 -3.75
N ASP A 18 -14.16 18.29 -3.83
CA ASP A 18 -13.43 18.88 -2.69
C ASP A 18 -12.86 17.82 -1.72
N LEU A 19 -12.21 16.80 -2.27
CA LEU A 19 -11.70 15.67 -1.50
C LEU A 19 -10.41 16.05 -0.75
N ARG A 20 -10.35 15.70 0.54
CA ARG A 20 -9.13 15.79 1.34
C ARG A 20 -8.30 14.51 1.18
N CYS A 21 -7.36 14.56 0.24
CA CYS A 21 -6.46 13.44 -0.08
C CYS A 21 -4.99 13.85 0.05
N VAL A 22 -4.12 12.85 0.17
CA VAL A 22 -2.67 13.05 0.02
C VAL A 22 -2.40 13.58 -1.40
N PRO A 23 -1.42 14.48 -1.59
CA PRO A 23 -1.05 14.97 -2.92
C PRO A 23 -0.77 13.82 -3.90
N LEU A 24 -1.21 13.99 -5.15
CA LEU A 24 -0.95 13.02 -6.21
C LEU A 24 0.51 13.14 -6.70
N ASP A 25 1.15 12.01 -6.94
CA ASP A 25 2.48 11.97 -7.59
C ASP A 25 2.40 12.43 -9.06
N ARG A 26 1.22 12.27 -9.67
CA ARG A 26 0.93 12.62 -11.06
C ARG A 26 -0.48 13.18 -11.21
N GLU A 27 -0.61 14.27 -11.98
CA GLU A 27 -1.88 14.85 -12.39
C GLU A 27 -2.09 14.68 -13.90
N CYS A 28 -3.27 14.19 -14.30
CA CYS A 28 -3.65 14.05 -15.69
C CYS A 28 -4.55 15.21 -16.16
N VAL A 29 -4.25 15.75 -17.34
CA VAL A 29 -4.98 16.88 -17.91
C VAL A 29 -5.27 16.66 -19.39
N ILE A 30 -6.35 17.25 -19.90
CA ILE A 30 -6.70 17.20 -21.33
C ILE A 30 -6.09 18.40 -22.05
N GLY A 31 -5.38 18.14 -23.13
CA GLY A 31 -4.70 19.13 -23.95
C GLY A 31 -4.65 18.78 -25.43
N SER A 32 -3.91 19.57 -26.19
CA SER A 32 -3.83 19.45 -27.65
C SER A 32 -2.91 18.32 -28.12
N ARG A 33 -1.85 17.99 -27.37
CA ARG A 33 -0.89 16.94 -27.68
C ARG A 33 -0.48 16.21 -26.41
N GLN A 34 -0.20 14.92 -26.54
CA GLN A 34 0.31 14.12 -25.44
C GLN A 34 1.69 14.63 -25.02
N ALA A 35 1.89 14.85 -23.72
CA ALA A 35 3.13 15.36 -23.18
C ALA A 35 3.26 14.95 -21.71
N LEU A 36 4.51 14.73 -21.27
CA LEU A 36 4.86 14.58 -19.87
C LEU A 36 5.73 15.78 -19.47
N SER A 37 5.36 16.47 -18.40
CA SER A 37 6.10 17.64 -17.91
C SER A 37 6.09 17.68 -16.39
N GLN A 38 7.17 18.11 -15.76
CA GLN A 38 7.15 18.42 -14.33
C GLN A 38 6.58 19.81 -14.11
N SER A 39 5.57 19.92 -13.24
CA SER A 39 5.04 21.21 -12.82
C SER A 39 6.02 21.92 -11.86
N ALA A 40 5.89 23.24 -11.74
CA ALA A 40 6.72 24.05 -10.83
C ALA A 40 6.59 23.66 -9.34
N GLY A 41 5.59 22.84 -8.98
CA GLY A 41 5.38 22.29 -7.64
C GLY A 41 5.89 20.86 -7.44
N GLY A 42 6.63 20.29 -8.40
CA GLY A 42 7.20 18.94 -8.29
C GLY A 42 6.25 17.80 -8.67
N VAL A 43 4.98 18.07 -8.96
CA VAL A 43 4.01 17.07 -9.44
C VAL A 43 4.23 16.81 -10.93
N ASN A 44 4.25 15.53 -11.33
CA ASN A 44 4.32 15.15 -12.76
C ASN A 44 2.97 15.43 -13.43
N LEU A 45 2.96 16.25 -14.46
CA LEU A 45 1.78 16.57 -15.25
C LEU A 45 1.80 15.78 -16.56
N GLU A 46 0.80 14.93 -16.76
CA GLU A 46 0.60 14.15 -17.96
C GLU A 46 -0.59 14.69 -18.76
N VAL A 47 -0.30 15.12 -19.99
CA VAL A 47 -1.30 15.66 -20.90
C VAL A 47 -1.80 14.54 -21.80
N PHE A 48 -3.12 14.33 -21.82
CA PHE A 48 -3.82 13.47 -22.77
C PHE A 48 -4.45 14.29 -23.89
N SER A 49 -4.53 13.74 -25.10
CA SER A 49 -5.20 14.43 -26.20
C SER A 49 -6.73 14.48 -25.97
N LYS A 50 -7.41 15.40 -26.66
CA LYS A 50 -8.88 15.56 -26.55
C LYS A 50 -9.70 14.29 -26.79
N GLY A 51 -9.18 13.31 -27.54
CA GLY A 51 -9.87 12.03 -27.77
C GLY A 51 -10.07 11.19 -26.51
N TYR A 52 -9.32 11.48 -25.44
CA TYR A 52 -9.43 10.81 -24.14
C TYR A 52 -10.34 11.54 -23.16
N ALA A 53 -10.90 12.70 -23.55
CA ALA A 53 -11.81 13.45 -22.70
C ALA A 53 -13.01 12.57 -22.32
N ARG A 54 -13.32 12.58 -21.03
CA ARG A 54 -14.50 11.93 -20.47
C ARG A 54 -15.51 12.96 -20.03
N GLU A 55 -16.75 12.52 -19.83
CA GLU A 55 -17.77 13.36 -19.23
C GLU A 55 -17.32 13.85 -17.85
N GLN A 56 -17.76 15.05 -17.47
CA GLN A 56 -17.47 15.64 -16.16
C GLN A 56 -18.37 15.04 -15.07
N ARG A 57 -18.46 13.71 -15.04
CA ARG A 57 -19.16 12.93 -14.02
C ARG A 57 -18.16 12.09 -13.23
N PRO A 58 -18.34 11.92 -11.91
CA PRO A 58 -17.40 11.19 -11.07
C PRO A 58 -17.06 9.79 -11.60
N ILE A 59 -18.07 9.01 -11.99
CA ILE A 59 -17.86 7.63 -12.46
C ILE A 59 -17.03 7.59 -13.74
N ASP A 60 -17.28 8.45 -14.72
CA ASP A 60 -16.49 8.50 -15.96
C ASP A 60 -15.02 8.87 -15.69
N GLN A 61 -14.78 9.75 -14.72
CA GLN A 61 -13.43 10.14 -14.32
C GLN A 61 -12.73 9.03 -13.52
N MET A 62 -13.45 8.27 -12.70
CA MET A 62 -12.91 7.06 -12.05
C MET A 62 -12.52 6.00 -13.08
N LEU A 63 -13.36 5.78 -14.10
CA LEU A 63 -13.07 4.84 -15.19
C LEU A 63 -11.84 5.26 -16.00
N PHE A 64 -11.70 6.56 -16.29
CA PHE A 64 -10.48 7.12 -16.87
C PHE A 64 -9.27 6.84 -15.99
N ALA A 65 -9.36 7.16 -14.70
CA ALA A 65 -8.27 7.02 -13.76
C ALA A 65 -7.81 5.55 -13.64
N LEU A 66 -8.74 4.60 -13.49
CA LEU A 66 -8.40 3.17 -13.44
C LEU A 66 -7.73 2.65 -14.72
N SER A 67 -8.02 3.28 -15.87
CA SER A 67 -7.44 2.89 -17.17
C SER A 67 -6.02 3.42 -17.35
N TYR A 68 -5.79 4.68 -16.99
CA TYR A 68 -4.58 5.43 -17.36
C TYR A 68 -3.71 5.86 -16.17
N GLU A 69 -4.32 6.17 -15.03
CA GLU A 69 -3.63 6.65 -13.83
C GLU A 69 -3.21 5.52 -12.89
N GLY A 70 -3.96 4.41 -12.91
CA GLY A 70 -3.82 3.30 -11.97
C GLY A 70 -4.86 3.35 -10.86
N VAL A 71 -4.70 2.50 -9.84
CA VAL A 71 -5.60 2.44 -8.69
C VAL A 71 -5.08 3.36 -7.59
N ASN A 72 -5.88 4.35 -7.19
CA ASN A 72 -5.64 5.17 -6.00
C ASN A 72 -6.79 4.94 -5.01
N LEU A 73 -6.58 4.01 -4.08
CA LEU A 73 -7.60 3.64 -3.10
C LEU A 73 -8.00 4.82 -2.21
N GLY A 74 -7.05 5.70 -1.84
CA GLY A 74 -7.33 6.85 -0.98
C GLY A 74 -8.26 7.88 -1.63
N VAL A 75 -8.12 8.15 -2.93
CA VAL A 75 -9.04 9.06 -3.64
C VAL A 75 -10.40 8.39 -3.86
N LEU A 76 -10.42 7.12 -4.27
CA LEU A 76 -11.66 6.39 -4.54
C LEU A 76 -12.49 6.21 -3.27
N GLU A 77 -11.87 5.77 -2.18
CA GLU A 77 -12.54 5.59 -0.90
C GLU A 77 -13.11 6.92 -0.38
N ARG A 78 -12.36 8.02 -0.45
CA ARG A 78 -12.87 9.36 -0.09
C ARG A 78 -14.04 9.80 -0.96
N ALA A 79 -13.99 9.54 -2.27
CA ALA A 79 -15.09 9.85 -3.17
C ALA A 79 -16.37 9.07 -2.82
N PHE A 80 -16.24 7.79 -2.43
CA PHE A 80 -17.38 6.96 -2.03
C PHE A 80 -17.98 7.33 -0.67
N GLN A 81 -17.37 8.22 0.11
CA GLN A 81 -18.02 8.81 1.27
C GLN A 81 -19.22 9.69 0.89
N ILE A 82 -19.28 10.17 -0.37
CA ILE A 82 -20.36 11.03 -0.88
C ILE A 82 -21.53 10.17 -1.41
N PRO A 83 -22.75 10.28 -0.84
CA PRO A 83 -23.91 9.47 -1.26
C PRO A 83 -24.22 9.53 -2.76
N ALA A 84 -24.23 10.72 -3.35
CA ALA A 84 -24.55 10.89 -4.77
C ALA A 84 -23.59 10.11 -5.70
N VAL A 85 -22.31 10.00 -5.33
CA VAL A 85 -21.33 9.23 -6.11
C VAL A 85 -21.65 7.72 -6.05
N ARG A 86 -22.15 7.24 -4.91
CA ARG A 86 -22.57 5.84 -4.74
C ARG A 86 -23.83 5.53 -5.55
N ASP A 87 -24.78 6.45 -5.58
CA ASP A 87 -26.01 6.33 -6.37
C ASP A 87 -25.68 6.27 -7.87
N ASP A 88 -24.79 7.15 -8.34
CA ASP A 88 -24.29 7.15 -9.71
C ASP A 88 -23.55 5.84 -10.06
N LEU A 89 -22.73 5.31 -9.14
CA LEU A 89 -22.05 4.03 -9.32
C LEU A 89 -23.07 2.89 -9.44
N ALA A 90 -24.09 2.86 -8.58
CA ALA A 90 -25.12 1.84 -8.61
C ALA A 90 -25.91 1.86 -9.93
N ALA A 91 -26.29 3.04 -10.40
CA ALA A 91 -26.93 3.22 -11.70
C ALA A 91 -26.04 2.74 -12.85
N ALA A 92 -24.75 3.09 -12.84
CA ALA A 92 -23.80 2.68 -13.88
C ALA A 92 -23.60 1.16 -13.91
N ILE A 93 -23.54 0.49 -12.75
CA ILE A 93 -23.44 -0.98 -12.66
C ILE A 93 -24.72 -1.64 -13.18
N ALA A 94 -25.90 -1.10 -12.85
CA ALA A 94 -27.17 -1.62 -13.35
C ALA A 94 -27.27 -1.53 -14.88
N GLU A 95 -26.74 -0.46 -15.49
CA GLU A 95 -26.69 -0.29 -16.94
C GLU A 95 -25.66 -1.24 -17.59
N LYS A 96 -24.48 -1.39 -17.00
CA LYS A 96 -23.34 -2.15 -17.58
C LYS A 96 -22.77 -3.17 -16.57
N PRO A 97 -23.54 -4.20 -16.18
CA PRO A 97 -23.14 -5.14 -15.12
C PRO A 97 -21.89 -5.96 -15.47
N ALA A 98 -21.64 -6.19 -16.76
CA ALA A 98 -20.47 -6.91 -17.25
C ALA A 98 -19.17 -6.08 -17.29
N SER A 99 -19.20 -4.78 -16.94
CA SER A 99 -18.01 -3.92 -16.93
C SER A 99 -17.06 -4.28 -15.78
N GLY A 100 -15.85 -4.77 -16.09
CA GLY A 100 -14.82 -5.09 -15.11
C GLY A 100 -14.43 -3.89 -14.26
N TYR A 101 -14.23 -2.71 -14.88
CA TYR A 101 -13.91 -1.48 -14.15
C TYR A 101 -15.01 -1.06 -13.15
N LEU A 102 -16.29 -1.15 -13.54
CA LEU A 102 -17.39 -0.80 -12.62
C LEU A 102 -17.48 -1.81 -11.47
N ARG A 103 -17.25 -3.11 -11.72
CA ARG A 103 -17.22 -4.12 -10.66
C ARG A 103 -16.04 -3.94 -9.70
N ARG A 104 -14.89 -3.48 -10.20
CA ARG A 104 -13.75 -3.07 -9.35
C ARG A 104 -14.12 -1.88 -8.47
N LEU A 105 -14.75 -0.84 -9.03
CA LEU A 105 -15.25 0.32 -8.25
C LEU A 105 -16.31 -0.10 -7.23
N TRP A 106 -17.20 -1.03 -7.60
CA TRP A 106 -18.19 -1.61 -6.70
C TRP A 106 -17.53 -2.30 -5.51
N TYR A 107 -16.53 -3.16 -5.76
CA TYR A 107 -15.79 -3.83 -4.71
C TYR A 107 -15.13 -2.83 -3.74
N ILE A 108 -14.51 -1.78 -4.28
CA ILE A 108 -13.86 -0.72 -3.49
C ILE A 108 -14.89 0.03 -2.64
N CYS A 109 -16.04 0.39 -3.22
CA CYS A 109 -17.12 1.07 -2.48
C CYS A 109 -17.62 0.24 -1.30
N GLU A 110 -17.90 -1.05 -1.49
CA GLU A 110 -18.47 -1.87 -0.42
C GLU A 110 -17.43 -2.33 0.62
N ASN A 111 -16.26 -2.81 0.17
CA ASN A 111 -15.31 -3.51 1.05
C ASN A 111 -14.18 -2.63 1.57
N ILE A 112 -13.88 -1.51 0.90
CA ILE A 112 -12.81 -0.58 1.32
C ILE A 112 -13.42 0.69 1.89
N ALA A 113 -14.44 1.26 1.23
CA ALA A 113 -15.13 2.44 1.74
C ALA A 113 -16.24 2.12 2.75
N GLY A 114 -16.64 0.85 2.87
CA GLY A 114 -17.62 0.39 3.85
C GLY A 114 -19.07 0.74 3.51
N HIS A 115 -19.38 1.03 2.24
CA HIS A 115 -20.71 1.46 1.81
C HIS A 115 -21.37 0.42 0.89
N PRO A 116 -22.22 -0.47 1.43
CA PRO A 116 -22.95 -1.45 0.63
C PRO A 116 -23.92 -0.75 -0.32
N LEU A 117 -23.97 -1.21 -1.58
CA LEU A 117 -24.88 -0.69 -2.59
C LEU A 117 -26.15 -1.55 -2.68
N PRO A 118 -27.32 -0.95 -2.97
CA PRO A 118 -28.59 -1.67 -3.12
C PRO A 118 -28.68 -2.40 -4.47
N LEU A 119 -27.68 -3.23 -4.76
CA LEU A 119 -27.57 -4.03 -5.98
C LEU A 119 -27.65 -5.53 -5.67
N PRO A 120 -28.27 -6.33 -6.55
CA PRO A 120 -28.13 -7.79 -6.49
C PRO A 120 -26.69 -8.19 -6.82
N ASP A 121 -26.30 -9.41 -6.44
CA ASP A 121 -25.01 -9.97 -6.80
C ASP A 121 -24.81 -10.02 -8.32
N ALA A 122 -23.57 -9.83 -8.78
CA ALA A 122 -23.21 -9.94 -10.18
C ALA A 122 -23.58 -11.32 -10.75
N ALA A 123 -24.02 -11.33 -12.01
CA ALA A 123 -24.43 -12.55 -12.68
C ALA A 123 -23.30 -13.59 -12.73
N GLN A 124 -23.63 -14.86 -12.46
CA GLN A 124 -22.64 -15.93 -12.29
C GLN A 124 -21.85 -16.26 -13.56
N ASN A 125 -22.39 -15.94 -14.73
CA ASN A 125 -21.76 -16.15 -16.03
C ASN A 125 -20.66 -15.12 -16.37
N ILE A 126 -20.57 -14.02 -15.62
CA ILE A 126 -19.56 -12.98 -15.84
C ILE A 126 -18.20 -13.47 -15.29
N PRO A 127 -17.09 -13.37 -16.03
CA PRO A 127 -15.78 -13.76 -15.50
C PRO A 127 -15.35 -12.88 -14.32
N TYR A 128 -14.51 -13.44 -13.45
CA TYR A 128 -13.89 -12.66 -12.40
C TYR A 128 -12.90 -11.65 -12.99
N GLU A 129 -12.92 -10.43 -12.48
CA GLU A 129 -11.98 -9.35 -12.79
C GLU A 129 -10.97 -9.20 -11.64
N HIS A 130 -9.70 -8.94 -11.91
CA HIS A 130 -8.73 -8.62 -10.86
C HIS A 130 -8.95 -7.21 -10.30
N LEU A 131 -8.92 -7.06 -8.97
CA LEU A 131 -9.02 -5.74 -8.34
C LEU A 131 -7.84 -4.84 -8.73
N LEU A 132 -6.62 -5.38 -8.61
CA LEU A 132 -5.39 -4.81 -9.12
C LEU A 132 -4.91 -5.64 -10.33
N PRO A 133 -4.67 -5.04 -11.51
CA PRO A 133 -4.12 -5.78 -12.64
C PRO A 133 -2.70 -6.31 -12.31
N PRO A 134 -2.47 -7.65 -12.26
CA PRO A 134 -1.19 -8.23 -11.84
C PRO A 134 0.01 -7.85 -12.73
N GLU A 135 -0.25 -7.46 -13.98
CA GLU A 135 0.78 -6.97 -14.90
C GLU A 135 1.25 -5.54 -14.54
N LYS A 136 0.46 -4.79 -13.76
CA LYS A 136 0.76 -3.40 -13.34
C LYS A 136 1.15 -3.29 -11.86
N TYR A 137 0.78 -4.26 -11.03
CA TYR A 137 0.96 -4.22 -9.57
C TYR A 137 1.54 -5.53 -9.06
N PHE A 138 2.35 -5.46 -8.00
CA PHE A 138 2.61 -6.64 -7.17
C PHE A 138 1.35 -6.94 -6.36
N THR A 139 0.93 -8.20 -6.35
CA THR A 139 -0.36 -8.64 -5.81
C THR A 139 -0.17 -9.73 -4.78
N GLY A 140 -1.06 -9.78 -3.79
CA GLY A 140 -1.08 -10.84 -2.77
C GLY A 140 -1.88 -12.08 -3.21
N PRO A 141 -2.11 -13.02 -2.28
CA PRO A 141 -3.04 -14.13 -2.48
C PRO A 141 -4.43 -13.65 -2.94
N GLU A 142 -5.08 -14.43 -3.79
CA GLU A 142 -6.37 -14.05 -4.36
C GLU A 142 -7.55 -14.57 -3.52
N GLU A 143 -8.45 -13.67 -3.12
CA GLU A 143 -9.76 -14.00 -2.54
C GLU A 143 -10.90 -13.66 -3.51
N MET A 144 -11.83 -14.59 -3.69
CA MET A 144 -12.91 -14.47 -4.68
C MET A 144 -14.14 -13.78 -4.08
N SER A 145 -14.35 -12.50 -4.41
CA SER A 145 -15.59 -11.80 -4.07
C SER A 145 -16.70 -12.19 -5.05
N ARG A 146 -17.54 -13.17 -4.66
CA ARG A 146 -18.63 -13.70 -5.50
C ARG A 146 -19.65 -12.62 -5.90
N ARG A 147 -20.04 -11.77 -4.93
CA ARG A 147 -20.98 -10.66 -5.11
C ARG A 147 -20.56 -9.71 -6.23
N HIS A 148 -19.27 -9.39 -6.29
CA HIS A 148 -18.72 -8.44 -7.25
C HIS A 148 -18.18 -9.13 -8.51
N ARG A 149 -17.98 -10.45 -8.48
CA ARG A 149 -17.14 -11.17 -9.46
C ARG A 149 -15.78 -10.48 -9.62
N VAL A 150 -15.13 -10.19 -8.50
CA VAL A 150 -13.80 -9.58 -8.41
C VAL A 150 -12.86 -10.48 -7.61
N ARG A 151 -11.63 -10.65 -8.09
CA ARG A 151 -10.52 -11.25 -7.34
C ARG A 151 -9.88 -10.15 -6.53
N MET A 152 -10.10 -10.16 -5.22
CA MET A 152 -9.35 -9.34 -4.27
C MET A 152 -7.92 -9.90 -4.27
N ASN A 153 -6.96 -9.10 -4.73
CA ASN A 153 -5.55 -9.49 -4.83
C ASN A 153 -4.63 -8.38 -4.29
N LEU A 154 -5.09 -7.67 -3.26
CA LEU A 154 -4.29 -6.69 -2.55
C LEU A 154 -3.13 -7.37 -1.83
N LEU A 155 -2.01 -6.67 -1.66
CA LEU A 155 -0.98 -7.07 -0.71
C LEU A 155 -1.44 -6.67 0.69
N GLY A 156 -2.18 -7.56 1.35
CA GLY A 156 -2.78 -7.35 2.65
C GLY A 156 -4.30 -7.53 2.60
N THR A 157 -5.03 -6.74 3.38
CA THR A 157 -6.49 -6.79 3.50
C THR A 157 -7.15 -5.51 2.96
N PRO A 158 -8.47 -5.46 2.80
CA PRO A 158 -9.17 -4.22 2.44
C PRO A 158 -8.96 -3.08 3.45
N GLN A 159 -8.75 -3.42 4.73
CA GLN A 159 -8.54 -2.49 5.84
C GLN A 159 -7.11 -1.99 5.91
N LEU A 160 -6.13 -2.83 5.55
CA LEU A 160 -4.73 -2.44 5.47
C LEU A 160 -4.06 -3.16 4.31
N SER A 161 -3.63 -2.41 3.30
CA SER A 161 -2.92 -2.98 2.14
C SER A 161 -1.85 -2.04 1.61
N ALA A 162 -0.83 -2.65 0.99
CA ALA A 162 0.18 -1.93 0.23
C ALA A 162 -0.16 -1.96 -1.27
N LEU A 163 -0.05 -0.81 -1.93
CA LEU A 163 -0.14 -0.70 -3.39
C LEU A 163 1.25 -0.48 -3.96
N ILE A 164 1.81 -1.51 -4.58
CA ILE A 164 3.16 -1.46 -5.14
C ILE A 164 3.06 -1.60 -6.65
N SER A 165 3.39 -0.52 -7.37
CA SER A 165 3.42 -0.54 -8.83
C SER A 165 4.63 -1.32 -9.35
N ARG A 166 4.43 -2.05 -10.45
CA ARG A 166 5.51 -2.68 -11.23
C ARG A 166 6.18 -1.71 -12.21
N GLN A 167 5.80 -0.42 -12.21
CA GLN A 167 6.40 0.57 -13.09
C GLN A 167 7.92 0.68 -12.83
N GLY A 168 8.72 0.42 -13.86
CA GLY A 168 10.18 0.39 -13.78
C GLY A 168 10.76 -0.96 -13.33
N TRP A 169 9.91 -1.96 -13.05
CA TRP A 169 10.33 -3.32 -12.76
C TRP A 169 10.25 -4.19 -14.02
N THR A 170 11.40 -4.58 -14.55
CA THR A 170 11.49 -5.32 -15.84
C THR A 170 11.86 -6.78 -15.69
N ASP A 171 12.20 -7.24 -14.48
CA ASP A 171 12.80 -8.55 -14.28
C ASP A 171 12.08 -9.38 -13.20
N ASP A 172 11.38 -10.43 -13.63
CA ASP A 172 10.75 -11.41 -12.75
C ASP A 172 11.71 -12.54 -12.32
N SER A 173 13.00 -12.47 -12.66
CA SER A 173 14.01 -13.48 -12.31
C SER A 173 14.56 -13.39 -10.88
N LEU A 174 14.02 -12.48 -10.07
CA LEU A 174 14.28 -12.37 -8.63
C LEU A 174 13.08 -12.88 -7.82
N LEU A 175 12.50 -14.02 -8.23
CA LEU A 175 11.57 -14.74 -7.36
C LEU A 175 12.36 -15.24 -6.13
N ASN A 176 11.78 -15.12 -4.93
CA ASN A 176 12.42 -15.55 -3.68
C ASN A 176 13.04 -16.96 -3.78
N ALA A 177 12.40 -17.87 -4.51
CA ALA A 177 12.91 -19.23 -4.73
C ALA A 177 14.27 -19.26 -5.45
N GLN A 178 14.46 -18.42 -6.49
CA GLN A 178 15.71 -18.33 -7.24
C GLN A 178 16.82 -17.65 -6.41
N ILE A 179 16.45 -16.70 -5.54
CA ILE A 179 17.40 -16.11 -4.59
C ILE A 179 17.84 -17.16 -3.56
N VAL A 180 16.90 -17.90 -2.98
CA VAL A 180 17.19 -18.97 -2.01
C VAL A 180 18.05 -20.08 -2.63
N GLU A 181 17.74 -20.50 -3.86
CA GLU A 181 18.52 -21.50 -4.60
C GLU A 181 19.95 -21.00 -4.86
N ARG A 182 20.11 -19.77 -5.36
CA ARG A 182 21.44 -19.17 -5.57
C ARG A 182 22.23 -19.03 -4.26
N MET A 183 21.58 -18.64 -3.17
CA MET A 183 22.21 -18.56 -1.85
C MET A 183 22.63 -19.94 -1.36
N HIS A 184 21.76 -20.95 -1.51
CA HIS A 184 22.09 -22.33 -1.17
C HIS A 184 23.31 -22.83 -1.95
N ASP A 185 23.31 -22.70 -3.27
CA ASP A 185 24.41 -23.13 -4.13
C ASP A 185 25.74 -22.45 -3.79
N GLN A 186 25.72 -21.17 -3.43
CA GLN A 186 26.90 -20.45 -2.97
C GLN A 186 27.38 -20.89 -1.58
N MET A 187 26.50 -21.46 -0.76
CA MET A 187 26.77 -21.86 0.62
C MET A 187 27.15 -23.34 0.78
N VAL A 188 26.94 -24.18 -0.24
CA VAL A 188 27.18 -25.64 -0.21
C VAL A 188 28.60 -26.02 0.22
N ASP A 189 29.61 -25.22 -0.13
CA ASP A 189 31.02 -25.52 0.16
C ASP A 189 31.46 -25.13 1.57
N PHE A 190 30.61 -24.44 2.35
CA PHE A 190 30.95 -23.99 3.71
C PHE A 190 30.42 -24.95 4.77
N SER A 191 31.19 -25.15 5.84
CA SER A 191 30.71 -25.91 6.99
C SER A 191 29.58 -25.18 7.71
N VAL A 192 28.70 -25.94 8.37
CA VAL A 192 27.61 -25.41 9.22
C VAL A 192 28.16 -24.42 10.26
N THR A 193 29.35 -24.68 10.80
CA THR A 193 30.00 -23.80 11.78
C THR A 193 30.49 -22.49 11.20
N GLU A 194 30.99 -22.48 9.96
CA GLU A 194 31.41 -21.25 9.27
C GLU A 194 30.21 -20.40 8.89
N ILE A 195 29.13 -21.03 8.41
CA ILE A 195 27.86 -20.37 8.11
C ILE A 195 27.28 -19.74 9.38
N ALA A 196 27.22 -20.47 10.49
CA ALA A 196 26.70 -19.96 11.77
C ALA A 196 27.52 -18.75 12.27
N ARG A 197 28.86 -18.81 12.16
CA ARG A 197 29.73 -17.70 12.54
C ARG A 197 29.54 -16.48 11.64
N ALA A 198 29.41 -16.69 10.33
CA ALA A 198 29.15 -15.62 9.37
C ALA A 198 27.78 -14.97 9.62
N ALA A 199 26.74 -15.78 9.85
CA ALA A 199 25.40 -15.30 10.20
C ALA A 199 25.43 -14.45 11.49
N GLN A 200 26.11 -14.93 12.54
CA GLN A 200 26.25 -14.18 13.78
C GLN A 200 27.01 -12.85 13.58
N TYR A 201 28.07 -12.85 12.77
CA TYR A 201 28.81 -11.64 12.43
C TYR A 201 27.96 -10.65 11.63
N LEU A 202 27.22 -11.12 10.63
CA LEU A 202 26.33 -10.30 9.80
C LEU A 202 25.20 -9.71 10.65
N LEU A 203 24.52 -10.51 11.46
CA LEU A 203 23.47 -10.04 12.38
C LEU A 203 24.00 -8.99 13.35
N THR A 204 25.21 -9.18 13.89
CA THR A 204 25.83 -8.22 14.81
C THR A 204 26.20 -6.91 14.10
N THR A 205 26.74 -7.00 12.88
CA THR A 205 27.15 -5.84 12.06
C THR A 205 25.93 -5.06 11.60
N GLU A 206 24.90 -5.75 11.11
CA GLU A 206 23.62 -5.18 10.69
C GLU A 206 22.91 -4.50 11.87
N THR A 207 22.90 -5.14 13.05
CA THR A 207 22.33 -4.56 14.26
C THR A 207 23.07 -3.27 14.63
N ARG A 208 24.41 -3.26 14.60
CA ARG A 208 25.19 -2.04 14.88
C ARG A 208 24.88 -0.92 13.89
N SER A 209 24.84 -1.25 12.60
CA SER A 209 24.48 -0.32 11.52
C SER A 209 23.07 0.26 11.71
N SER A 210 22.10 -0.58 12.08
CA SER A 210 20.71 -0.17 12.34
C SER A 210 20.62 0.87 13.47
N TYR A 211 21.36 0.69 14.56
CA TYR A 211 21.41 1.69 15.65
C TYR A 211 22.17 2.95 15.26
N GLU A 212 23.21 2.84 14.43
CA GLU A 212 23.96 4.00 13.93
C GLU A 212 23.11 4.90 13.01
N ILE A 213 22.17 4.34 12.24
CA ILE A 213 21.17 5.11 11.46
C ILE A 213 20.33 5.99 12.39
N GLU A 214 19.89 5.46 13.52
CA GLU A 214 19.14 6.16 14.56
C GLU A 214 20.04 7.01 15.49
N HIS A 215 21.34 7.13 15.18
CA HIS A 215 22.35 7.84 15.96
C HIS A 215 22.47 7.34 17.42
N GLU A 216 22.08 6.09 17.68
CA GLU A 216 22.22 5.44 18.98
C GLU A 216 23.53 4.63 19.05
N ARG A 217 24.14 4.61 20.25
CA ARG A 217 25.25 3.71 20.58
C ARG A 217 24.81 2.77 21.71
N PRO A 218 24.09 1.69 21.40
CA PRO A 218 23.61 0.76 22.42
C PRO A 218 24.77 0.04 23.10
N ALA A 219 24.54 -0.34 24.36
CA ALA A 219 25.50 -1.15 25.11
C ALA A 219 25.63 -2.56 24.48
N PRO A 220 26.81 -3.21 24.58
CA PRO A 220 27.06 -4.52 23.95
C PRO A 220 26.06 -5.63 24.34
N ASP A 221 25.55 -5.59 25.57
CA ASP A 221 24.54 -6.54 26.06
C ASP A 221 23.18 -6.37 25.35
N ARG A 222 22.79 -5.13 24.98
CA ARG A 222 21.57 -4.85 24.20
C ARG A 222 21.69 -5.40 22.78
N ILE A 223 22.85 -5.23 22.14
CA ILE A 223 23.14 -5.84 20.82
C ILE A 223 23.00 -7.37 20.90
N LEU A 224 23.61 -8.01 21.89
CA LEU A 224 23.55 -9.47 22.05
C LEU A 224 22.12 -9.97 22.32
N ARG A 225 21.32 -9.26 23.12
CA ARG A 225 19.90 -9.61 23.33
C ARG A 225 19.10 -9.51 22.03
N PHE A 226 19.32 -8.46 21.24
CA PHE A 226 18.62 -8.29 19.97
C PHE A 226 18.99 -9.36 18.94
N VAL A 227 20.28 -9.72 18.85
CA VAL A 227 20.74 -10.84 17.99
C VAL A 227 20.06 -12.16 18.37
N ARG A 228 19.94 -12.47 19.67
CA ARG A 228 19.23 -13.69 20.12
C ARG A 228 17.75 -13.73 19.73
N VAL A 229 17.11 -12.58 19.61
CA VAL A 229 15.73 -12.48 19.15
C VAL A 229 15.65 -12.70 17.64
N LEU A 230 16.59 -12.13 16.88
CA LEU A 230 16.69 -12.37 15.45
C LEU A 230 16.98 -13.84 15.13
N GLU A 231 17.73 -14.55 15.98
CA GLU A 231 17.94 -16.01 15.85
C GLU A 231 16.64 -16.83 15.95
N GLN A 232 15.58 -16.29 16.58
CA GLN A 232 14.26 -16.91 16.65
C GLN A 232 13.39 -16.63 15.41
N ALA A 233 13.81 -15.72 14.52
CA ALA A 233 13.09 -15.43 13.29
C ALA A 233 12.95 -16.71 12.43
N GLY A 234 11.74 -16.99 11.99
CA GLY A 234 11.42 -18.21 11.23
C GLY A 234 11.22 -19.49 12.05
N GLN A 235 11.53 -19.49 13.36
CA GLN A 235 11.27 -20.65 14.24
C GLN A 235 9.84 -20.65 14.81
N ARG A 236 9.26 -19.47 15.01
CA ARG A 236 7.86 -19.26 15.35
C ARG A 236 7.27 -18.19 14.43
N PRO A 237 5.95 -18.23 14.15
CA PRO A 237 5.27 -17.09 13.56
C PRO A 237 5.51 -15.84 14.41
N LEU A 238 5.68 -14.69 13.77
CA LEU A 238 5.60 -13.42 14.47
C LEU A 238 4.21 -13.32 15.13
N ASP A 239 4.05 -12.68 16.27
CA ASP A 239 2.74 -12.36 16.83
C ASP A 239 2.89 -11.09 17.65
N GLU A 240 1.78 -10.60 18.20
CA GLU A 240 1.78 -9.36 18.97
C GLU A 240 2.71 -9.45 20.19
N GLU A 241 2.64 -10.55 20.92
CA GLU A 241 3.48 -10.78 22.09
C GLU A 241 4.97 -10.78 21.71
N PHE A 242 5.33 -11.51 20.65
CA PHE A 242 6.71 -11.57 20.17
C PHE A 242 7.19 -10.22 19.63
N LEU A 243 6.32 -9.45 18.96
CA LEU A 243 6.65 -8.08 18.54
C LEU A 243 6.93 -7.17 19.75
N PHE A 244 6.14 -7.30 20.82
CA PHE A 244 6.39 -6.56 22.05
C PHE A 244 7.66 -7.00 22.76
N ASP A 245 8.01 -8.28 22.72
CA ASP A 245 9.30 -8.77 23.21
C ASP A 245 10.48 -8.19 22.43
N ILE A 246 10.39 -8.18 21.09
CA ILE A 246 11.37 -7.51 20.22
C ILE A 246 11.50 -6.05 20.64
N HIS A 247 10.39 -5.34 20.82
CA HIS A 247 10.38 -3.93 21.20
C HIS A 247 11.01 -3.69 22.58
N ARG A 248 10.67 -4.51 23.60
CA ARG A 248 11.29 -4.46 24.94
C ARG A 248 12.81 -4.60 24.88
N ILE A 249 13.28 -5.56 24.10
CA ILE A 249 14.70 -5.84 23.95
C ILE A 249 15.39 -4.72 23.17
N ALA A 250 14.74 -4.24 22.12
CA ALA A 250 15.24 -3.17 21.27
C ALA A 250 15.38 -1.86 22.04
N LEU A 251 14.52 -1.50 22.99
CA LEU A 251 14.66 -0.26 23.78
C LEU A 251 15.46 -0.42 25.09
N GLY A 252 15.59 -1.66 25.59
CA GLY A 252 16.31 -1.97 26.83
C GLY A 252 15.54 -1.60 28.10
N THR A 253 16.09 -1.99 29.26
CA THR A 253 15.48 -1.78 30.59
C THR A 253 15.75 -0.37 31.13
N GLY A 254 15.56 0.65 30.29
CA GLY A 254 15.75 2.06 30.64
C GLY A 254 14.62 2.61 31.51
N ARG A 255 14.38 3.93 31.41
CA ARG A 255 13.33 4.63 32.14
C ARG A 255 11.98 3.91 31.91
N PRO A 256 11.14 3.73 32.94
CA PRO A 256 9.84 3.10 32.78
C PRO A 256 8.98 3.99 31.88
N ASP A 257 8.89 3.62 30.61
CA ASP A 257 7.98 4.19 29.63
C ASP A 257 6.88 3.15 29.37
N PRO A 258 5.60 3.49 29.61
CA PRO A 258 4.49 2.56 29.45
C PRO A 258 4.28 2.08 28.00
N SER A 259 4.96 2.69 27.02
CA SER A 259 4.95 2.24 25.62
C SER A 259 5.98 1.14 25.32
N ILE A 260 6.91 0.84 26.23
CA ILE A 260 7.88 -0.25 26.03
C ILE A 260 7.15 -1.60 26.08
N GLY A 261 7.21 -2.33 24.97
CA GLY A 261 6.45 -3.57 24.80
C GLY A 261 4.94 -3.38 24.73
N ALA A 262 4.49 -2.23 24.24
CA ALA A 262 3.09 -1.95 23.93
C ALA A 262 3.00 -1.06 22.69
N TYR A 263 1.79 -0.88 22.14
CA TYR A 263 1.56 0.18 21.16
C TYR A 263 1.65 1.55 21.81
N ARG A 264 2.00 2.56 21.00
CA ARG A 264 2.01 3.95 21.46
C ARG A 264 0.61 4.39 21.88
N TYR A 265 0.55 5.21 22.91
CA TYR A 265 -0.67 5.85 23.43
C TYR A 265 -0.72 7.35 23.15
N LEU A 266 0.37 7.92 22.58
CA LEU A 266 0.46 9.31 22.17
C LEU A 266 0.68 9.43 20.68
N GLN A 267 0.14 10.48 20.08
CA GLN A 267 0.40 10.82 18.69
C GLN A 267 1.87 11.21 18.52
N ASN A 268 2.54 10.58 17.57
CA ASN A 268 3.88 10.95 17.14
C ASN A 268 3.85 11.53 15.72
N TRP A 269 5.02 11.91 15.22
CA TRP A 269 5.22 12.36 13.85
C TRP A 269 6.59 11.86 13.37
N LEU A 270 6.70 11.66 12.06
CA LEU A 270 7.95 11.35 11.38
C LEU A 270 8.38 12.61 10.61
N GLY A 271 9.64 12.99 10.75
CA GLY A 271 10.14 14.26 10.22
C GLY A 271 11.65 14.41 10.37
N ARG A 272 12.18 15.52 9.87
CA ARG A 272 13.59 15.92 10.08
C ARG A 272 13.63 17.36 10.58
N GLY A 273 14.27 17.57 11.74
CA GLY A 273 14.27 18.87 12.41
C GLY A 273 12.85 19.32 12.74
N ASP A 274 12.49 20.53 12.32
CA ASP A 274 11.15 21.11 12.54
C ASP A 274 10.13 20.73 11.46
N LEU A 275 10.52 19.93 10.45
CA LEU A 275 9.65 19.56 9.35
C LEU A 275 8.98 18.22 9.58
N ILE A 276 7.65 18.23 9.71
CA ILE A 276 6.81 17.03 9.76
C ILE A 276 6.61 16.50 8.34
N HIS A 277 7.05 15.27 8.09
CA HIS A 277 6.83 14.56 6.82
C HIS A 277 5.56 13.72 6.85
N LEU A 278 5.28 13.09 7.98
CA LEU A 278 4.12 12.22 8.14
C LEU A 278 3.62 12.30 9.58
N ILE A 279 2.31 12.44 9.73
CA ILE A 279 1.61 12.17 10.98
C ILE A 279 1.05 10.76 10.83
N PRO A 280 1.58 9.75 11.54
CA PRO A 280 1.03 8.40 11.52
C PRO A 280 -0.43 8.38 12.00
N PRO A 281 -1.16 7.27 11.81
CA PRO A 281 -2.53 7.09 12.28
C PRO A 281 -2.72 7.47 13.76
N ALA A 282 -3.95 7.69 14.21
CA ALA A 282 -4.19 7.97 15.62
C ALA A 282 -3.78 6.77 16.50
N PRO A 283 -3.26 6.96 17.72
CA PRO A 283 -2.87 5.84 18.60
C PRO A 283 -3.98 4.79 18.79
N GLU A 284 -5.22 5.24 18.83
CA GLU A 284 -6.41 4.42 19.09
C GLU A 284 -6.70 3.45 17.93
N THR A 285 -6.24 3.76 16.71
CA THR A 285 -6.44 2.89 15.53
C THR A 285 -5.30 1.90 15.33
N VAL A 286 -4.17 2.07 16.04
CA VAL A 286 -2.99 1.20 15.88
C VAL A 286 -3.28 -0.28 16.16
N PRO A 287 -4.02 -0.65 17.23
CA PRO A 287 -4.30 -2.06 17.51
C PRO A 287 -5.02 -2.78 16.36
N GLU A 288 -6.08 -2.16 15.82
CA GLU A 288 -6.83 -2.70 14.68
C GLU A 288 -5.95 -2.82 13.43
N MET A 289 -5.16 -1.77 13.13
CA MET A 289 -4.23 -1.83 12.01
C MET A 289 -3.17 -2.94 12.17
N MET A 290 -2.69 -3.18 13.38
CA MET A 290 -1.70 -4.23 13.64
C MET A 290 -2.31 -5.64 13.52
N GLN A 291 -3.58 -5.81 13.87
CA GLN A 291 -4.32 -7.06 13.59
C GLN A 291 -4.37 -7.33 12.09
N GLU A 292 -4.70 -6.31 11.29
CA GLU A 292 -4.71 -6.41 9.83
C GLU A 292 -3.30 -6.65 9.26
N TRP A 293 -2.27 -6.01 9.81
CA TRP A 293 -0.88 -6.25 9.44
C TRP A 293 -0.46 -7.71 9.67
N PHE A 294 -0.85 -8.27 10.82
CA PHE A 294 -0.59 -9.67 11.12
C PHE A 294 -1.40 -10.63 10.23
N ALA A 295 -2.53 -10.21 9.68
CA ALA A 295 -3.32 -10.97 8.72
C ALA A 295 -2.78 -10.91 7.28
N MET A 296 -1.90 -9.96 6.94
CA MET A 296 -1.32 -9.83 5.58
C MET A 296 -0.36 -10.98 5.16
N ARG A 297 -0.10 -11.93 6.06
CA ARG A 297 0.99 -12.91 5.91
C ARG A 297 0.66 -14.04 4.95
#